data_AF-A0A0H3WAC2-F1
#
_entry.id   AF-A0A0H3WAC2-F1
#
_cell.length_a   1.000
_cell.length_b   1.000
_cell.length_c   1.000
_cell.angle_alpha   90.00
_cell.angle_beta   90.00
_cell.angle_gamma   90.00
#
_symmetry.space_group_name_H-M   'P 1'
#
loop_
_entity.id
_entity.type
_entity.pdbx_description
1 polymer ?
#
loop_
_entity_poly.entity_id
_entity_poly.type
_entity_poly.pdbx_seq_one_letter_code
_entity_poly.pdbx_strand_id
1 'polypeptide(L)'
;QSPNYPDDYRPMKECVWKITVSENYNVGLTFQAFEIERHDNCAYDYLEIRDGTNENSPLIGHFCGYDKPEDIRSTSNTLWMKFVSDGTVNKAGFAANFFKEEDECAKPDNGGCEQRCVNTLGSYQCACDPGYELGPDKKSCEAACGGLLTKLNGTITTPGWPKEYPPNKNCVWQVVAPTQYRISMKFEFFELEGNEVCKYDYVEIRSGLSSDSKLHGKFCGTEVPEVITSQYNNMRIEFRSDNTVSKKGFKAHFFSDKDECSKDNGGCQHECINTVGSYVCQCRNGFVLHENKHDCKEAECEQKIHSPNGIITSPNWPDKYPSRKECTWEISATPGQRVKLTFNEFEIEQHQECAYDHLEVFDGESEKSPILGRLCGNKIPDPLIATGNKMFLRFISDASVQRKGFQATHSTECGGRLKAELKPKDLYSHAQVGDNNYPVQADCDWLLVAERGARVELMFQTFEVEEEADCGYDYVELFDGHDKTAVRLGRFCGSGPPEEIYSAGESLLLHFHTDDTISKKGFHA
;
A
#
# COMPACT_ATOMS: atom_id res chain seq x y z
N GLN A 1 -25.97 -39.95 52.73
CA GLN A 1 -27.27 -39.34 53.08
C GLN A 1 -27.35 -39.22 54.59
N SER A 2 -28.01 -38.18 55.10
CA SER A 2 -28.38 -38.09 56.53
C SER A 2 -29.35 -39.21 56.89
N PRO A 3 -29.42 -39.60 58.18
CA PRO A 3 -30.41 -40.56 58.63
C PRO A 3 -31.83 -40.10 58.29
N ASN A 4 -32.69 -41.03 57.85
CA ASN A 4 -34.10 -40.80 57.46
C ASN A 4 -34.37 -39.99 56.17
N TYR A 5 -33.36 -39.44 55.48
CA TYR A 5 -33.57 -38.71 54.21
C TYR A 5 -34.37 -39.54 53.19
N PRO A 6 -35.39 -38.97 52.50
CA PRO A 6 -35.73 -37.54 52.42
C PRO A 6 -36.64 -37.01 53.54
N ASP A 7 -37.06 -37.84 54.49
CA ASP A 7 -37.83 -37.39 55.66
C ASP A 7 -36.91 -36.73 56.69
N ASP A 8 -37.52 -36.01 57.64
CA ASP A 8 -36.78 -35.30 58.68
C ASP A 8 -35.85 -36.25 59.48
N TYR A 9 -34.60 -35.81 59.70
CA TYR A 9 -33.65 -36.55 60.52
C TYR A 9 -34.11 -36.62 61.98
N ARG A 10 -33.62 -37.61 62.72
CA ARG A 10 -34.01 -37.78 64.14
C ARG A 10 -33.21 -36.83 65.04
N PRO A 11 -33.79 -36.33 66.15
CA PRO A 11 -33.05 -35.53 67.13
C PRO A 11 -32.04 -36.40 67.91
N MET A 12 -31.05 -35.76 68.50
CA MET A 12 -29.98 -36.35 69.32
C MET A 12 -29.23 -37.47 68.59
N LYS A 13 -28.91 -37.26 67.31
CA LYS A 13 -28.16 -38.22 66.50
C LYS A 13 -26.75 -37.74 66.25
N GLU A 14 -25.83 -38.67 66.39
CA GLU A 14 -24.47 -38.53 65.89
C GLU A 14 -24.21 -39.64 64.88
N CYS A 15 -23.76 -39.28 63.69
CA CYS A 15 -23.44 -40.22 62.62
C CYS A 15 -22.09 -39.84 62.01
N VAL A 16 -21.21 -40.83 61.83
CA VAL A 16 -19.87 -40.63 61.29
C VAL A 16 -19.69 -41.50 60.05
N TRP A 17 -19.23 -40.89 58.96
CA TRP A 17 -18.83 -41.57 57.74
C TRP A 17 -17.32 -41.43 57.54
N LYS A 18 -16.69 -42.56 57.18
CA LYS A 18 -15.30 -42.61 56.74
C LYS A 18 -15.29 -43.05 55.30
N ILE A 19 -14.88 -42.16 54.42
CA ILE A 19 -14.82 -42.40 52.98
C ILE A 19 -13.36 -42.64 52.62
N THR A 20 -13.09 -43.74 51.92
CA THR A 20 -11.75 -44.08 51.44
C THR A 20 -11.84 -44.54 50.01
N VAL A 21 -11.01 -43.94 49.16
CA VAL A 21 -10.85 -44.33 47.76
C VAL A 21 -9.49 -45.01 47.55
N SER A 22 -9.30 -45.58 46.37
CA SER A 22 -8.04 -46.22 45.97
C SER A 22 -6.85 -45.29 46.17
N GLU A 23 -5.68 -45.87 46.46
CA GLU A 23 -4.42 -45.12 46.52
C GLU A 23 -4.20 -44.34 45.21
N ASN A 24 -3.62 -43.14 45.32
CA ASN A 24 -3.42 -42.15 44.24
C ASN A 24 -4.67 -41.40 43.73
N TYR A 25 -5.83 -41.58 44.35
CA TYR A 25 -7.02 -40.76 44.09
C TYR A 25 -7.38 -39.92 45.30
N ASN A 26 -8.02 -38.78 45.05
CA ASN A 26 -8.65 -37.94 46.05
C ASN A 26 -10.15 -38.29 46.16
N VAL A 27 -10.81 -37.82 47.21
CA VAL A 27 -12.26 -37.93 47.38
C VAL A 27 -12.90 -36.64 46.89
N GLY A 28 -13.71 -36.73 45.84
CA GLY A 28 -14.64 -35.67 45.45
C GLY A 28 -15.99 -35.90 46.14
N LEU A 29 -16.59 -34.84 46.68
CA LEU A 29 -17.88 -34.87 47.38
C LEU A 29 -18.78 -33.74 46.89
N THR A 30 -19.98 -34.09 46.42
CA THR A 30 -20.99 -33.13 45.95
C THR A 30 -22.31 -33.34 46.66
N PHE A 31 -23.00 -32.26 47.03
CA PHE A 31 -24.31 -32.33 47.67
C PHE A 31 -25.44 -32.29 46.62
N GLN A 32 -26.42 -33.17 46.74
CA GLN A 32 -27.66 -33.13 45.95
C GLN A 32 -28.74 -32.32 46.67
N ALA A 33 -28.76 -32.38 47.99
CA ALA A 33 -29.67 -31.62 48.86
C ALA A 33 -28.97 -31.36 50.19
N PHE A 34 -29.30 -30.24 50.83
CA PHE A 34 -28.73 -29.85 52.12
C PHE A 34 -29.70 -28.93 52.88
N GLU A 35 -30.34 -29.48 53.91
CA GLU A 35 -31.24 -28.77 54.81
C GLU A 35 -30.98 -29.25 56.25
N ILE A 36 -30.19 -28.48 56.98
CA ILE A 36 -29.89 -28.68 58.38
C ILE A 36 -30.37 -27.44 59.15
N GLU A 37 -30.72 -27.56 60.43
CA GLU A 37 -31.12 -26.40 61.24
C GLU A 37 -30.14 -25.23 61.08
N ARG A 38 -30.67 -24.02 60.82
CA ARG A 38 -29.85 -22.83 60.60
C ARG A 38 -29.48 -22.17 61.94
N HIS A 39 -28.20 -21.93 62.15
CA HIS A 39 -27.68 -21.16 63.28
C HIS A 39 -26.39 -20.42 62.87
N ASP A 40 -26.14 -19.23 63.41
CA ASP A 40 -25.03 -18.36 62.98
C ASP A 40 -23.65 -19.03 63.08
N ASN A 41 -23.45 -19.85 64.11
CA ASN A 41 -22.23 -20.64 64.31
C ASN A 41 -22.45 -22.16 64.21
N CYS A 42 -23.60 -22.61 63.68
CA CYS A 42 -23.92 -24.04 63.58
C CYS A 42 -23.72 -24.81 64.90
N ALA A 43 -24.22 -24.23 66.00
CA ALA A 43 -24.01 -24.74 67.36
C ALA A 43 -25.03 -25.81 67.77
N TYR A 44 -26.13 -25.91 67.04
CA TYR A 44 -27.16 -26.93 67.18
C TYR A 44 -26.86 -28.07 66.21
N ASP A 45 -27.63 -28.22 65.14
CA ASP A 45 -27.41 -29.25 64.14
C ASP A 45 -26.33 -28.84 63.13
N TYR A 46 -25.43 -29.76 62.80
CA TYR A 46 -24.35 -29.48 61.85
C TYR A 46 -23.82 -30.73 61.14
N LEU A 47 -23.22 -30.50 59.97
CA LEU A 47 -22.36 -31.44 59.26
C LEU A 47 -20.93 -30.91 59.27
N GLU A 48 -20.04 -31.67 59.88
CA GLU A 48 -18.61 -31.40 59.93
C GLU A 48 -17.86 -32.31 58.96
N ILE A 49 -16.95 -31.75 58.17
CA ILE A 49 -16.21 -32.48 57.13
C ILE A 49 -14.73 -32.21 57.31
N ARG A 50 -13.91 -33.25 57.32
CA ARG A 50 -12.47 -33.21 57.55
C ARG A 50 -11.69 -34.01 56.52
N ASP A 51 -10.50 -33.52 56.19
CA ASP A 51 -9.59 -34.12 55.22
C ASP A 51 -8.68 -35.17 55.88
N GLY A 52 -9.14 -36.42 55.87
CA GLY A 52 -8.39 -37.52 56.46
C GLY A 52 -9.29 -38.62 57.04
N THR A 53 -8.81 -39.28 58.09
CA THR A 53 -9.41 -40.52 58.59
C THR A 53 -10.17 -40.37 59.93
N ASN A 54 -10.01 -39.24 60.62
CA ASN A 54 -10.52 -39.07 61.98
C ASN A 54 -10.83 -37.60 62.35
N GLU A 55 -11.33 -37.39 63.56
CA GLU A 55 -11.76 -36.08 64.09
C GLU A 55 -10.62 -35.05 64.27
N ASN A 56 -9.36 -35.50 64.35
CA ASN A 56 -8.21 -34.61 64.45
C ASN A 56 -7.64 -34.21 63.08
N SER A 57 -8.21 -34.74 61.99
CA SER A 57 -7.84 -34.36 60.63
C SER A 57 -8.19 -32.88 60.36
N PRO A 58 -7.48 -32.20 59.43
CA PRO A 58 -7.76 -30.82 59.04
C PRO A 58 -9.24 -30.60 58.72
N LEU A 59 -9.83 -29.55 59.29
CA LEU A 59 -11.24 -29.19 59.07
C LEU A 59 -11.39 -28.60 57.66
N ILE A 60 -12.24 -29.21 56.84
CA ILE A 60 -12.64 -28.66 55.53
C ILE A 60 -13.76 -27.65 55.75
N GLY A 61 -14.76 -28.01 56.55
CA GLY A 61 -15.84 -27.09 56.88
C GLY A 61 -16.83 -27.65 57.89
N HIS A 62 -17.60 -26.73 58.45
CA HIS A 62 -18.63 -26.99 59.46
C HIS A 62 -19.91 -26.29 58.99
N PHE A 63 -20.90 -27.07 58.60
CA PHE A 63 -22.00 -26.62 57.76
C PHE A 63 -23.35 -26.83 58.45
N CYS A 64 -24.24 -25.84 58.31
CA CYS A 64 -25.63 -25.92 58.75
C CYS A 64 -26.49 -24.95 57.91
N GLY A 65 -27.81 -24.97 58.09
CA GLY A 65 -28.74 -24.18 57.27
C GLY A 65 -29.12 -24.85 55.95
N TYR A 66 -29.57 -24.03 54.99
CA TYR A 66 -30.21 -24.48 53.75
C TYR A 66 -29.37 -24.23 52.50
N ASP A 67 -28.26 -23.52 52.66
CA ASP A 67 -27.36 -23.21 51.56
C ASP A 67 -26.47 -24.42 51.32
N LYS A 68 -26.57 -24.99 50.12
CA LYS A 68 -25.80 -26.17 49.73
C LYS A 68 -24.30 -25.84 49.80
N PRO A 69 -23.47 -26.64 50.50
CA PRO A 69 -22.02 -26.46 50.49
C PRO A 69 -21.45 -26.52 49.07
N GLU A 70 -20.38 -25.76 48.82
CA GLU A 70 -19.58 -25.91 47.60
C GLU A 70 -19.01 -27.33 47.50
N ASP A 71 -18.69 -27.75 46.28
CA ASP A 71 -18.18 -29.09 46.08
C ASP A 71 -16.78 -29.25 46.71
N ILE A 72 -16.57 -30.38 47.40
CA ILE A 72 -15.41 -30.60 48.26
C ILE A 72 -14.43 -31.58 47.60
N ARG A 73 -13.15 -31.22 47.58
CA ARG A 73 -12.02 -32.09 47.20
C ARG A 73 -11.11 -32.32 48.41
N SER A 74 -10.86 -33.57 48.77
CA SER A 74 -9.85 -33.91 49.78
C SER A 74 -8.43 -33.81 49.20
N THR A 75 -7.42 -33.60 50.04
CA THR A 75 -5.99 -33.68 49.67
C THR A 75 -5.44 -35.09 49.82
N SER A 76 -6.11 -35.95 50.59
CA SER A 76 -5.77 -37.38 50.76
C SER A 76 -6.77 -38.30 50.05
N ASN A 77 -6.51 -39.61 50.04
CA ASN A 77 -7.47 -40.62 49.56
C ASN A 77 -8.58 -40.94 50.58
N THR A 78 -8.72 -40.12 51.62
CA THR A 78 -9.66 -40.32 52.72
C THR A 78 -10.38 -39.03 53.09
N LEU A 79 -11.65 -39.15 53.49
CA LEU A 79 -12.45 -38.04 53.96
C LEU A 79 -13.33 -38.51 55.13
N TRP A 80 -13.40 -37.70 56.17
CA TRP A 80 -14.14 -38.00 57.39
C TRP A 80 -15.28 -37.00 57.54
N MET A 81 -16.50 -37.48 57.79
CA MET A 81 -17.69 -36.64 57.94
C MET A 81 -18.42 -37.00 59.22
N LYS A 82 -18.91 -36.01 59.96
CA LYS A 82 -19.73 -36.19 61.16
C LYS A 82 -20.95 -35.30 61.11
N PHE A 83 -22.13 -35.90 61.19
CA PHE A 83 -23.39 -35.20 61.37
C PHE A 83 -23.83 -35.30 62.83
N VAL A 84 -24.21 -34.17 63.42
CA VAL A 84 -24.75 -34.08 64.78
C VAL A 84 -26.08 -33.34 64.73
N SER A 85 -27.08 -33.88 65.42
CA SER A 85 -28.34 -33.19 65.72
C SER A 85 -28.60 -33.09 67.22
N ASP A 86 -29.22 -31.98 67.63
CA ASP A 86 -29.60 -31.69 69.00
C ASP A 86 -31.02 -32.19 69.34
N GLY A 87 -31.58 -31.77 70.47
CA GLY A 87 -32.88 -32.25 70.95
C GLY A 87 -34.09 -31.60 70.25
N THR A 88 -33.88 -30.65 69.35
CA THR A 88 -34.89 -29.76 68.78
C THR A 88 -34.79 -29.68 67.25
N VAL A 89 -35.74 -28.97 66.63
CA VAL A 89 -35.86 -28.64 65.19
C VAL A 89 -35.14 -29.58 64.21
N ASN A 90 -35.88 -30.51 63.61
CA ASN A 90 -35.33 -31.38 62.58
C ASN A 90 -35.75 -30.92 61.17
N LYS A 91 -34.97 -31.31 60.16
CA LYS A 91 -35.15 -31.00 58.74
C LYS A 91 -34.87 -32.24 57.90
N ALA A 92 -35.12 -32.17 56.59
CA ALA A 92 -34.88 -33.30 55.68
C ALA A 92 -33.42 -33.81 55.71
N GLY A 93 -32.45 -32.95 56.06
CA GLY A 93 -31.03 -33.30 56.13
C GLY A 93 -30.34 -33.18 54.78
N PHE A 94 -29.42 -34.09 54.46
CA PHE A 94 -28.60 -33.98 53.27
C PHE A 94 -28.48 -35.28 52.47
N ALA A 95 -28.37 -35.14 51.16
CA ALA A 95 -27.96 -36.19 50.25
C ALA A 95 -26.67 -35.74 49.56
N ALA A 96 -25.65 -36.59 49.55
CA ALA A 96 -24.37 -36.29 48.94
C ALA A 96 -23.84 -37.52 48.20
N ASN A 97 -23.18 -37.25 47.06
CA ASN A 97 -22.48 -38.23 46.26
C ASN A 97 -20.99 -38.05 46.46
N PHE A 98 -20.26 -39.15 46.55
CA PHE A 98 -18.81 -39.14 46.55
C PHE A 98 -18.28 -39.98 45.38
N PHE A 99 -17.13 -39.59 44.86
CA PHE A 99 -16.48 -40.29 43.74
C PHE A 99 -14.95 -40.19 43.86
N LYS A 100 -14.27 -40.98 43.04
CA LYS A 100 -12.82 -40.89 42.88
C LYS A 100 -12.50 -39.64 42.09
N GLU A 101 -11.71 -38.77 42.68
CA GLU A 101 -11.18 -37.58 42.05
C GLU A 101 -9.74 -37.83 41.62
N GLU A 102 -9.42 -37.49 40.38
CA GLU A 102 -8.08 -37.54 39.82
C GLU A 102 -7.68 -36.14 39.39
N ASP A 103 -6.37 -35.85 39.34
CA ASP A 103 -5.89 -34.66 38.68
C ASP A 103 -5.37 -35.03 37.30
N GLU A 104 -6.23 -34.97 36.29
CA GLU A 104 -5.84 -35.34 34.93
C GLU A 104 -4.76 -34.40 34.37
N CYS A 105 -4.66 -33.17 34.88
CA CYS A 105 -3.61 -32.23 34.50
C CYS A 105 -2.24 -32.56 35.11
N ALA A 106 -2.20 -33.32 36.20
CA ALA A 106 -0.95 -33.82 36.79
C ALA A 106 -0.37 -35.03 36.03
N LYS A 107 -1.08 -35.57 35.03
CA LYS A 107 -0.58 -36.66 34.19
C LYS A 107 0.56 -36.17 33.28
N PRO A 108 1.50 -37.05 32.88
CA PRO A 108 2.64 -36.68 32.04
C PRO A 108 2.27 -36.06 30.68
N ASP A 109 1.06 -36.33 30.18
CA ASP A 109 0.52 -35.83 28.92
C ASP A 109 -0.33 -34.56 29.07
N ASN A 110 -0.36 -33.91 30.25
CA ASN A 110 -1.14 -32.69 30.50
C ASN A 110 -2.65 -32.87 30.22
N GLY A 111 -3.21 -34.05 30.52
CA GLY A 111 -4.59 -34.41 30.14
C GLY A 111 -4.81 -34.55 28.63
N GLY A 112 -3.75 -34.54 27.83
CA GLY A 112 -3.79 -34.42 26.38
C GLY A 112 -4.19 -33.02 25.89
N CYS A 113 -4.10 -31.99 26.73
CA CYS A 113 -4.28 -30.60 26.33
C CYS A 113 -3.02 -30.05 25.65
N GLU A 114 -3.18 -29.37 24.52
CA GLU A 114 -2.04 -28.81 23.77
C GLU A 114 -1.30 -27.72 24.56
N GLN A 115 -2.04 -26.84 25.24
CA GLN A 115 -1.48 -25.72 26.00
C GLN A 115 -1.77 -25.85 27.50
N ARG A 116 -2.89 -25.32 27.99
CA ARG A 116 -3.20 -25.32 29.43
C ARG A 116 -4.27 -26.36 29.74
N CYS A 117 -4.03 -27.19 30.76
CA CYS A 117 -5.04 -28.05 31.36
C CYS A 117 -5.60 -27.39 32.61
N VAL A 118 -6.93 -27.40 32.77
CA VAL A 118 -7.64 -26.90 33.95
C VAL A 118 -8.40 -28.08 34.56
N ASN A 119 -7.93 -28.54 35.72
CA ASN A 119 -8.59 -29.62 36.45
C ASN A 119 -9.90 -29.12 37.07
N THR A 120 -10.96 -29.91 36.99
CA THR A 120 -12.30 -29.62 37.52
C THR A 120 -12.77 -30.78 38.38
N LEU A 121 -13.73 -30.57 39.30
CA LEU A 121 -14.14 -31.70 40.14
C LEU A 121 -14.87 -32.76 39.30
N GLY A 122 -14.26 -33.94 39.20
CA GLY A 122 -14.72 -35.10 38.45
C GLY A 122 -14.31 -35.14 36.97
N SER A 123 -13.54 -34.16 36.47
CA SER A 123 -13.06 -34.11 35.07
C SER A 123 -11.99 -33.04 34.84
N TYR A 124 -11.65 -32.72 33.59
CA TYR A 124 -10.78 -31.61 33.24
C TYR A 124 -11.20 -30.97 31.92
N GLN A 125 -10.73 -29.75 31.68
CA GLN A 125 -10.91 -29.06 30.39
C GLN A 125 -9.61 -28.41 29.93
N CYS A 126 -9.42 -28.33 28.62
CA CYS A 126 -8.29 -27.63 28.04
C CYS A 126 -8.61 -26.15 27.82
N ALA A 127 -7.60 -25.31 27.96
CA ALA A 127 -7.66 -23.88 27.74
C ALA A 127 -6.42 -23.42 26.96
N CYS A 128 -6.57 -22.34 26.21
CA CYS A 128 -5.53 -21.81 25.34
C CYS A 128 -4.94 -20.50 25.88
N ASP A 129 -3.68 -20.26 25.58
CA ASP A 129 -2.98 -19.02 25.92
C ASP A 129 -3.55 -17.83 25.12
N PRO A 130 -3.39 -16.59 25.61
CA PRO A 130 -3.87 -15.40 24.90
C PRO A 130 -3.37 -15.36 23.44
N GLY A 131 -4.30 -15.21 22.50
CA GLY A 131 -4.04 -15.27 21.06
C GLY A 131 -4.40 -16.61 20.41
N TYR A 132 -4.87 -17.58 21.19
CA TYR A 132 -5.36 -18.88 20.72
C TYR A 132 -6.77 -19.17 21.23
N GLU A 133 -7.53 -19.94 20.46
CA GLU A 133 -8.86 -20.44 20.77
C GLU A 133 -8.89 -21.97 20.74
N LEU A 134 -9.76 -22.58 21.54
CA LEU A 134 -9.85 -24.04 21.64
C LEU A 134 -10.43 -24.62 20.34
N GLY A 135 -9.72 -25.56 19.74
CA GLY A 135 -10.11 -26.23 18.51
C GLY A 135 -11.34 -27.15 18.68
N PRO A 136 -11.87 -27.70 17.58
CA PRO A 136 -13.08 -28.52 17.58
C PRO A 136 -13.00 -29.79 18.44
N ASP A 137 -11.79 -30.32 18.64
CA ASP A 137 -11.51 -31.50 19.45
C ASP A 137 -11.52 -31.21 20.97
N LYS A 138 -11.67 -29.94 21.35
CA LYS A 138 -11.60 -29.42 22.72
C LYS A 138 -10.25 -29.67 23.43
N LYS A 139 -9.19 -29.93 22.68
CA LYS A 139 -7.84 -30.24 23.20
C LYS A 139 -6.75 -29.39 22.56
N SER A 140 -6.84 -29.19 21.25
CA SER A 140 -5.91 -28.36 20.48
C SER A 140 -6.23 -26.88 20.58
N CYS A 141 -5.23 -26.04 20.32
CA CYS A 141 -5.31 -24.59 20.37
C CYS A 141 -4.96 -23.97 19.01
N GLU A 142 -5.91 -23.29 18.41
CA GLU A 142 -5.77 -22.66 17.09
C GLU A 142 -5.60 -21.16 17.22
N ALA A 143 -4.91 -20.50 16.28
CA ALA A 143 -4.72 -19.06 16.33
C ALA A 143 -6.07 -18.33 16.28
N ALA A 144 -6.39 -17.56 17.33
CA ALA A 144 -7.57 -16.72 17.37
C ALA A 144 -7.39 -15.53 16.41
N CYS A 145 -8.48 -15.08 15.77
CA CYS A 145 -8.45 -14.00 14.79
C CYS A 145 -9.65 -13.05 14.94
N GLY A 146 -9.46 -11.80 14.52
CA GLY A 146 -10.48 -10.75 14.63
C GLY A 146 -10.29 -9.82 15.84
N GLY A 147 -11.32 -9.04 16.15
CA GLY A 147 -11.39 -8.12 17.29
C GLY A 147 -11.50 -6.64 16.92
N LEU A 148 -11.66 -5.79 17.95
CA LEU A 148 -11.71 -4.33 17.81
C LEU A 148 -10.29 -3.74 17.82
N LEU A 149 -9.96 -2.97 16.78
CA LEU A 149 -8.68 -2.30 16.60
C LEU A 149 -8.89 -0.78 16.63
N THR A 150 -8.32 -0.13 17.65
CA THR A 150 -8.45 1.34 17.86
C THR A 150 -7.14 2.09 17.64
N LYS A 151 -6.05 1.38 17.34
CA LYS A 151 -4.77 2.01 16.98
C LYS A 151 -4.95 2.74 15.65
N LEU A 152 -4.20 3.83 15.44
CA LEU A 152 -4.26 4.58 14.17
C LEU A 152 -3.58 3.83 13.02
N ASN A 153 -2.66 2.91 13.31
CA ASN A 153 -2.05 2.03 12.32
C ASN A 153 -1.83 0.63 12.91
N GLY A 154 -1.63 -0.34 12.04
CA GLY A 154 -1.31 -1.70 12.45
C GLY A 154 -1.29 -2.69 11.29
N THR A 155 -1.02 -3.94 11.63
CA THR A 155 -0.97 -5.06 10.69
C THR A 155 -2.04 -6.07 11.04
N ILE A 156 -2.72 -6.57 10.03
CA ILE A 156 -3.69 -7.67 10.12
C ILE A 156 -3.16 -8.80 9.24
N THR A 157 -3.16 -10.00 9.79
CA THR A 157 -2.80 -11.22 9.07
C THR A 157 -3.89 -12.26 9.20
N THR A 158 -3.98 -13.15 8.23
CA THR A 158 -4.74 -14.40 8.39
C THR A 158 -4.20 -15.23 9.56
N PRO A 159 -5.06 -16.00 10.25
CA PRO A 159 -4.61 -16.94 11.28
C PRO A 159 -3.59 -17.93 10.66
N GLY A 160 -2.52 -18.21 11.39
CA GLY A 160 -1.46 -19.14 10.93
C GLY A 160 -0.36 -18.51 10.06
N TRP A 161 -0.46 -17.24 9.66
CA TRP A 161 0.55 -16.55 8.85
C TRP A 161 1.98 -16.70 9.43
N PRO A 162 3.01 -17.00 8.61
CA PRO A 162 3.03 -17.10 7.14
C PRO A 162 2.73 -18.50 6.58
N LYS A 163 2.22 -19.42 7.40
CA LYS A 163 1.74 -20.74 6.96
C LYS A 163 0.34 -20.62 6.38
N GLU A 164 -0.16 -21.72 5.83
CA GLU A 164 -1.54 -21.78 5.33
C GLU A 164 -2.55 -21.52 6.45
N TYR A 165 -3.62 -20.80 6.13
CA TYR A 165 -4.69 -20.52 7.10
C TYR A 165 -5.52 -21.78 7.38
N PRO A 166 -6.17 -21.91 8.56
CA PRO A 166 -7.04 -23.05 8.84
C PRO A 166 -8.36 -22.98 8.06
N PRO A 167 -8.98 -24.13 7.73
CA PRO A 167 -10.33 -24.17 7.20
C PRO A 167 -11.38 -23.77 8.25
N ASN A 168 -12.60 -23.42 7.81
CA ASN A 168 -13.76 -23.04 8.62
C ASN A 168 -13.54 -21.84 9.56
N LYS A 169 -12.64 -20.91 9.21
CA LYS A 169 -12.41 -19.70 9.99
C LYS A 169 -13.37 -18.59 9.59
N ASN A 170 -13.75 -17.79 10.58
CA ASN A 170 -14.54 -16.57 10.40
C ASN A 170 -13.96 -15.46 11.27
N CYS A 171 -13.00 -14.72 10.72
CA CYS A 171 -12.30 -13.67 11.41
C CYS A 171 -12.94 -12.31 11.10
N VAL A 172 -13.33 -11.56 12.13
CA VAL A 172 -13.92 -10.22 11.95
C VAL A 172 -13.07 -9.20 12.68
N TRP A 173 -12.39 -8.32 11.95
CA TRP A 173 -11.72 -7.15 12.50
C TRP A 173 -12.58 -5.91 12.32
N GLN A 174 -12.70 -5.12 13.39
CA GLN A 174 -13.40 -3.86 13.42
C GLN A 174 -12.39 -2.77 13.72
N VAL A 175 -12.02 -1.97 12.73
CA VAL A 175 -11.08 -0.86 12.89
C VAL A 175 -11.89 0.42 13.14
N VAL A 176 -11.56 1.14 14.21
CA VAL A 176 -12.21 2.41 14.58
C VAL A 176 -11.13 3.46 14.86
N ALA A 177 -11.19 4.55 14.10
CA ALA A 177 -10.36 5.73 14.24
C ALA A 177 -11.19 6.91 14.81
N PRO A 178 -10.58 8.04 15.18
CA PRO A 178 -11.32 9.26 15.53
C PRO A 178 -12.16 9.80 14.36
N THR A 179 -13.23 10.53 14.63
CA THR A 179 -14.27 10.93 13.64
C THR A 179 -13.79 11.77 12.45
N GLN A 180 -12.60 12.36 12.52
CA GLN A 180 -11.99 13.16 11.44
C GLN A 180 -11.07 12.34 10.53
N TYR A 181 -10.85 11.07 10.85
CA TYR A 181 -9.94 10.19 10.13
C TYR A 181 -10.71 9.25 9.20
N ARG A 182 -10.03 8.81 8.14
CA ARG A 182 -10.44 7.71 7.27
C ARG A 182 -9.39 6.62 7.38
N ILE A 183 -9.81 5.37 7.26
CA ILE A 183 -8.96 4.19 7.41
C ILE A 183 -8.67 3.66 6.01
N SER A 184 -7.39 3.48 5.70
CA SER A 184 -6.92 2.88 4.46
C SER A 184 -6.31 1.52 4.76
N MET A 185 -6.66 0.52 3.94
CA MET A 185 -6.16 -0.85 4.02
C MET A 185 -5.29 -1.13 2.80
N LYS A 186 -4.05 -1.59 3.03
CA LYS A 186 -3.07 -1.94 2.00
C LYS A 186 -2.58 -3.36 2.20
N PHE A 187 -2.79 -4.22 1.21
CA PHE A 187 -2.26 -5.58 1.22
C PHE A 187 -0.79 -5.59 0.81
N GLU A 188 0.06 -6.22 1.63
CA GLU A 188 1.47 -6.51 1.32
C GLU A 188 1.59 -7.85 0.59
N PHE A 189 0.74 -8.81 0.96
CA PHE A 189 0.65 -10.13 0.35
C PHE A 189 -0.80 -10.61 0.35
N PHE A 190 -1.20 -11.31 -0.72
CA PHE A 190 -2.57 -11.82 -0.88
C PHE A 190 -2.61 -13.12 -1.68
N GLU A 191 -3.05 -14.21 -1.05
CA GLU A 191 -3.24 -15.52 -1.68
C GLU A 191 -4.37 -16.29 -0.96
N LEU A 192 -5.57 -16.28 -1.51
CA LEU A 192 -6.74 -17.00 -1.02
C LEU A 192 -7.27 -17.97 -2.07
N GLU A 193 -7.91 -19.06 -1.64
CA GLU A 193 -8.71 -19.88 -2.54
C GLU A 193 -9.87 -19.06 -3.11
N GLY A 194 -10.09 -19.09 -4.42
CA GLY A 194 -11.23 -18.40 -5.00
C GLY A 194 -11.35 -18.54 -6.50
N ASN A 195 -12.51 -18.13 -7.00
CA ASN A 195 -12.81 -17.93 -8.41
C ASN A 195 -13.25 -16.47 -8.61
N GLU A 196 -13.69 -16.09 -9.81
CA GLU A 196 -14.10 -14.70 -10.12
C GLU A 196 -15.18 -14.12 -9.20
N VAL A 197 -15.95 -14.95 -8.48
CA VAL A 197 -17.04 -14.52 -7.58
C VAL A 197 -16.67 -14.72 -6.10
N CYS A 198 -15.47 -15.22 -5.80
CA CYS A 198 -14.99 -15.51 -4.45
C CYS A 198 -16.00 -16.35 -3.66
N LYS A 199 -16.40 -17.48 -4.24
CA LYS A 199 -17.41 -18.38 -3.65
C LYS A 199 -16.89 -19.15 -2.43
N TYR A 200 -15.61 -19.52 -2.45
CA TYR A 200 -14.94 -20.32 -1.42
C TYR A 200 -14.41 -19.39 -0.33
N ASP A 201 -13.10 -19.20 -0.27
CA ASP A 201 -12.47 -18.32 0.70
C ASP A 201 -12.46 -16.87 0.22
N TYR A 202 -12.60 -15.95 1.16
CA TYR A 202 -12.59 -14.53 0.82
C TYR A 202 -12.31 -13.63 2.01
N VAL A 203 -11.87 -12.41 1.71
CA VAL A 203 -11.95 -11.28 2.62
C VAL A 203 -12.93 -10.24 2.09
N GLU A 204 -13.81 -9.77 2.95
CA GLU A 204 -14.81 -8.74 2.66
C GLU A 204 -14.48 -7.47 3.44
N ILE A 205 -14.50 -6.31 2.78
CA ILE A 205 -14.16 -5.03 3.39
C ILE A 205 -15.31 -4.04 3.24
N ARG A 206 -15.74 -3.41 4.35
CA ARG A 206 -16.88 -2.48 4.41
C ARG A 206 -16.55 -1.17 5.15
N SER A 207 -17.18 -0.07 4.71
CA SER A 207 -17.17 1.22 5.42
C SER A 207 -18.26 1.28 6.47
N GLY A 208 -17.95 0.87 7.71
CA GLY A 208 -18.92 0.74 8.80
C GLY A 208 -18.66 -0.49 9.67
N LEU A 209 -19.27 -0.54 10.85
CA LEU A 209 -19.13 -1.66 11.80
C LEU A 209 -20.21 -2.75 11.65
N SER A 210 -21.28 -2.46 10.90
CA SER A 210 -22.37 -3.40 10.63
C SER A 210 -22.09 -4.22 9.35
N SER A 211 -22.66 -5.43 9.26
CA SER A 211 -22.70 -6.23 8.03
C SER A 211 -23.41 -5.54 6.88
N ASP A 212 -24.34 -4.62 7.17
CA ASP A 212 -25.14 -3.93 6.15
C ASP A 212 -24.47 -2.66 5.62
N SER A 213 -23.29 -2.32 6.16
CA SER A 213 -22.55 -1.12 5.76
C SER A 213 -22.03 -1.24 4.32
N LYS A 214 -21.70 -0.09 3.71
CA LYS A 214 -21.25 -0.02 2.31
C LYS A 214 -20.08 -0.98 2.05
N LEU A 215 -20.32 -1.93 1.14
CA LEU A 215 -19.31 -2.87 0.66
C LEU A 215 -18.35 -2.18 -0.31
N HIS A 216 -17.05 -2.33 -0.06
CA HIS A 216 -16.00 -1.95 -1.00
C HIS A 216 -15.70 -3.07 -1.97
N GLY A 217 -15.61 -4.31 -1.46
CA GLY A 217 -15.41 -5.48 -2.28
C GLY A 217 -15.29 -6.76 -1.48
N LYS A 218 -15.35 -7.86 -2.23
CA LYS A 218 -15.11 -9.22 -1.77
C LYS A 218 -13.94 -9.76 -2.59
N PHE A 219 -12.86 -10.14 -1.93
CA PHE A 219 -11.56 -10.41 -2.57
C PHE A 219 -11.10 -11.84 -2.29
N CYS A 220 -10.51 -12.48 -3.30
CA CYS A 220 -9.96 -13.83 -3.26
C CYS A 220 -8.96 -14.03 -4.43
N GLY A 221 -8.31 -15.19 -4.53
CA GLY A 221 -7.30 -15.46 -5.56
C GLY A 221 -5.92 -14.91 -5.19
N THR A 222 -5.10 -14.60 -6.19
CA THR A 222 -3.69 -14.20 -6.03
C THR A 222 -3.41 -12.74 -6.41
N GLU A 223 -4.40 -12.04 -6.96
CA GLU A 223 -4.24 -10.63 -7.31
C GLU A 223 -4.36 -9.76 -6.06
N VAL A 224 -3.35 -8.92 -5.83
CA VAL A 224 -3.31 -8.02 -4.68
C VAL A 224 -4.29 -6.87 -4.91
N PRO A 225 -5.29 -6.66 -4.03
CA PRO A 225 -6.23 -5.55 -4.19
C PRO A 225 -5.54 -4.18 -4.09
N GLU A 226 -6.06 -3.20 -4.83
CA GLU A 226 -5.67 -1.79 -4.65
C GLU A 226 -5.98 -1.31 -3.22
N VAL A 227 -5.40 -0.17 -2.83
CA VAL A 227 -5.62 0.40 -1.50
C VAL A 227 -7.09 0.76 -1.31
N ILE A 228 -7.71 0.25 -0.24
CA ILE A 228 -9.13 0.45 0.04
C ILE A 228 -9.27 1.45 1.19
N THR A 229 -9.96 2.57 0.94
CA THR A 229 -10.16 3.63 1.94
C THR A 229 -11.63 3.69 2.40
N SER A 230 -11.87 3.65 3.70
CA SER A 230 -13.21 3.77 4.29
C SER A 230 -13.85 5.12 3.97
N GLN A 231 -15.19 5.17 3.94
CA GLN A 231 -15.94 6.42 3.82
C GLN A 231 -15.95 7.24 5.11
N TYR A 232 -15.85 6.57 6.26
CA TYR A 232 -15.91 7.15 7.59
C TYR A 232 -14.71 6.70 8.44
N ASN A 233 -14.74 6.98 9.74
CA ASN A 233 -13.71 6.62 10.71
C ASN A 233 -13.79 5.17 11.18
N ASN A 234 -14.49 4.29 10.47
CA ASN A 234 -14.59 2.87 10.83
C ASN A 234 -14.60 1.97 9.59
N MET A 235 -14.05 0.77 9.76
CA MET A 235 -13.92 -0.24 8.72
C MET A 235 -14.10 -1.63 9.31
N ARG A 236 -14.89 -2.48 8.66
CA ARG A 236 -15.06 -3.90 9.02
C ARG A 236 -14.38 -4.76 7.97
N ILE A 237 -13.51 -5.65 8.41
CA ILE A 237 -12.78 -6.62 7.59
C ILE A 237 -13.19 -8.01 8.05
N GLU A 238 -13.78 -8.80 7.16
CA GLU A 238 -14.31 -10.13 7.46
C GLU A 238 -13.65 -11.16 6.54
N PHE A 239 -12.80 -12.02 7.11
CA PHE A 239 -12.20 -13.15 6.41
C PHE A 239 -12.95 -14.44 6.72
N ARG A 240 -13.30 -15.19 5.68
CA ARG A 240 -13.94 -16.49 5.80
C ARG A 240 -13.21 -17.55 4.97
N SER A 241 -13.01 -18.72 5.57
CA SER A 241 -12.56 -19.92 4.87
C SER A 241 -13.58 -21.06 4.97
N ASP A 242 -13.66 -21.87 3.92
CA ASP A 242 -14.52 -23.05 3.88
C ASP A 242 -13.82 -24.29 4.48
N ASN A 243 -14.40 -25.48 4.31
CA ASN A 243 -13.89 -26.70 4.94
C ASN A 243 -12.76 -27.40 4.14
N THR A 244 -12.35 -26.83 3.02
CA THR A 244 -11.36 -27.38 2.11
C THR A 244 -10.28 -26.35 1.77
N VAL A 245 -9.27 -26.80 1.00
CA VAL A 245 -8.21 -26.01 0.33
C VAL A 245 -7.80 -24.72 1.04
N SER A 246 -6.68 -24.77 1.75
CA SER A 246 -6.09 -23.58 2.33
C SER A 246 -4.91 -23.06 1.50
N LYS A 247 -4.67 -21.75 1.59
CA LYS A 247 -3.53 -21.04 0.97
C LYS A 247 -2.79 -20.25 2.03
N LYS A 248 -1.73 -19.54 1.65
CA LYS A 248 -0.92 -18.74 2.60
C LYS A 248 -1.69 -17.60 3.27
N GLY A 249 -2.78 -17.11 2.67
CA GLY A 249 -3.59 -16.06 3.25
C GLY A 249 -3.12 -14.66 2.87
N PHE A 250 -3.24 -13.72 3.80
CA PHE A 250 -2.85 -12.33 3.55
C PHE A 250 -2.13 -11.70 4.73
N LYS A 251 -1.30 -10.70 4.40
CA LYS A 251 -0.72 -9.74 5.32
C LYS A 251 -1.03 -8.35 4.81
N ALA A 252 -1.71 -7.57 5.63
CA ALA A 252 -2.17 -6.24 5.26
C ALA A 252 -1.92 -5.23 6.36
N HIS A 253 -1.67 -3.99 5.97
CA HIS A 253 -1.47 -2.87 6.87
C HIS A 253 -2.66 -1.93 6.77
N PHE A 254 -3.21 -1.56 7.91
CA PHE A 254 -4.17 -0.46 7.97
C PHE A 254 -3.50 0.77 8.57
N PHE A 255 -3.89 1.94 8.08
CA PHE A 255 -3.49 3.22 8.62
C PHE A 255 -4.65 4.20 8.50
N SER A 256 -4.78 5.04 9.51
CA SER A 256 -5.82 6.05 9.62
C SER A 256 -5.19 7.39 9.35
N ASP A 257 -5.81 8.15 8.46
CA ASP A 257 -5.32 9.44 8.04
C ASP A 257 -6.43 10.48 8.10
N LYS A 258 -6.07 11.71 8.46
CA LYS A 258 -6.99 12.84 8.43
C LYS A 258 -6.73 13.57 7.13
N ASP A 259 -7.77 13.75 6.32
CA ASP A 259 -7.65 14.57 5.11
C ASP A 259 -7.73 16.05 5.50
N GLU A 260 -6.59 16.68 5.80
CA GLU A 260 -6.55 18.11 6.12
C GLU A 260 -6.96 19.00 4.93
N CYS A 261 -6.75 18.53 3.70
CA CYS A 261 -7.09 19.26 2.49
C CYS A 261 -8.60 19.36 2.28
N SER A 262 -9.37 18.40 2.80
CA SER A 262 -10.84 18.43 2.74
C SER A 262 -11.48 19.63 3.46
N LYS A 263 -10.73 20.31 4.34
CA LYS A 263 -11.18 21.48 5.09
C LYS A 263 -10.32 22.69 4.77
N ASP A 264 -10.95 23.71 4.18
CA ASP A 264 -10.29 25.00 3.87
C ASP A 264 -8.97 24.84 3.08
N ASN A 265 -8.89 23.83 2.21
CA ASN A 265 -7.70 23.52 1.42
C ASN A 265 -6.43 23.35 2.27
N GLY A 266 -6.54 22.84 3.51
CA GLY A 266 -5.42 22.77 4.45
C GLY A 266 -4.77 24.12 4.78
N GLY A 267 -5.43 25.24 4.47
CA GLY A 267 -4.83 26.58 4.55
C GLY A 267 -3.77 26.86 3.47
N CYS A 268 -3.68 26.04 2.41
CA CYS A 268 -2.79 26.27 1.28
C CYS A 268 -3.33 27.39 0.38
N GLN A 269 -2.47 28.31 -0.06
CA GLN A 269 -2.87 29.38 -0.99
C GLN A 269 -3.28 28.82 -2.36
N HIS A 270 -2.56 27.81 -2.86
CA HIS A 270 -2.84 27.17 -4.14
C HIS A 270 -3.38 25.76 -3.95
N GLU A 271 -2.53 24.74 -4.00
CA GLU A 271 -2.96 23.35 -4.00
C GLU A 271 -2.57 22.69 -2.68
N CYS A 272 -3.48 21.91 -2.10
CA CYS A 272 -3.21 21.07 -0.94
C CYS A 272 -3.14 19.61 -1.37
N ILE A 273 -2.06 18.94 -1.00
CA ILE A 273 -1.85 17.52 -1.26
C ILE A 273 -1.86 16.79 0.06
N ASN A 274 -2.89 15.97 0.26
CA ASN A 274 -3.02 15.15 1.45
C ASN A 274 -2.01 13.99 1.39
N THR A 275 -1.28 13.77 2.48
CA THR A 275 -0.25 12.75 2.61
C THR A 275 -0.55 11.89 3.83
N VAL A 276 0.05 10.70 3.94
CA VAL A 276 -0.25 9.86 5.11
C VAL A 276 0.31 10.50 6.38
N GLY A 277 -0.58 10.94 7.26
CA GLY A 277 -0.30 11.57 8.55
C GLY A 277 -0.07 13.09 8.50
N SER A 278 -0.21 13.74 7.34
CA SER A 278 0.01 15.18 7.17
C SER A 278 -0.52 15.65 5.80
N TYR A 279 -0.28 16.90 5.44
CA TYR A 279 -0.46 17.41 4.09
C TYR A 279 0.69 18.34 3.72
N VAL A 280 0.83 18.65 2.42
CA VAL A 280 1.78 19.63 1.91
C VAL A 280 1.09 20.57 0.94
N CYS A 281 1.45 21.85 0.97
CA CYS A 281 0.99 22.80 -0.03
C CYS A 281 1.92 22.80 -1.24
N GLN A 282 1.33 22.80 -2.43
CA GLN A 282 2.03 22.92 -3.70
C GLN A 282 1.60 24.20 -4.41
N CYS A 283 2.57 24.86 -5.04
CA CYS A 283 2.35 26.05 -5.84
C CYS A 283 2.23 25.69 -7.33
N ARG A 284 1.35 26.42 -8.01
CA ARG A 284 1.20 26.34 -9.47
C ARG A 284 2.45 26.86 -10.19
N ASN A 285 2.59 26.52 -11.46
CA ASN A 285 3.72 26.96 -12.28
C ASN A 285 3.86 28.48 -12.31
N GLY A 286 5.10 28.95 -12.17
CA GLY A 286 5.41 30.37 -12.00
C GLY A 286 5.35 30.86 -10.55
N PHE A 287 5.14 29.96 -9.58
CA PHE A 287 5.23 30.27 -8.15
C PHE A 287 6.07 29.22 -7.42
N VAL A 288 6.76 29.65 -6.37
CA VAL A 288 7.47 28.78 -5.43
C VAL A 288 6.85 28.89 -4.05
N LEU A 289 6.92 27.80 -3.29
CA LEU A 289 6.37 27.77 -1.94
C LEU A 289 7.13 28.76 -1.05
N HIS A 290 6.36 29.60 -0.37
CA HIS A 290 6.87 30.56 0.59
C HIS A 290 7.41 29.84 1.84
N GLU A 291 8.23 30.52 2.64
CA GLU A 291 8.87 29.93 3.83
C GLU A 291 7.87 29.46 4.89
N ASN A 292 6.67 30.05 4.90
CA ASN A 292 5.58 29.60 5.78
C ASN A 292 4.91 28.29 5.33
N LYS A 293 5.33 27.71 4.19
CA LYS A 293 4.82 26.44 3.62
C LYS A 293 3.34 26.44 3.22
N HIS A 294 2.68 27.60 3.23
CA HIS A 294 1.27 27.75 2.88
C HIS A 294 1.08 28.67 1.68
N ASP A 295 1.82 29.77 1.66
CA ASP A 295 1.72 30.78 0.61
C ASP A 295 2.63 30.44 -0.57
N CYS A 296 2.33 31.03 -1.71
CA CYS A 296 3.06 30.89 -2.95
C CYS A 296 3.57 32.27 -3.37
N LYS A 297 4.90 32.41 -3.44
CA LYS A 297 5.55 33.61 -3.97
C LYS A 297 5.84 33.42 -5.45
N GLU A 298 5.79 34.49 -6.23
CA GLU A 298 6.12 34.41 -7.65
C GLU A 298 7.55 33.89 -7.84
N ALA A 299 7.69 32.92 -8.73
CA ALA A 299 8.98 32.38 -9.14
C ALA A 299 9.63 33.35 -10.13
N GLU A 300 10.96 33.35 -10.17
CA GLU A 300 11.69 34.01 -11.26
C GLU A 300 11.27 33.35 -12.59
N CYS A 301 10.94 34.19 -13.58
CA CYS A 301 10.26 33.77 -14.81
C CYS A 301 11.23 33.37 -15.93
N GLU A 302 12.48 33.05 -15.57
CA GLU A 302 13.54 32.61 -16.48
C GLU A 302 13.81 31.13 -16.25
N GLN A 303 13.66 30.31 -17.29
CA GLN A 303 13.83 28.85 -17.18
C GLN A 303 14.82 28.33 -18.23
N LYS A 304 15.75 27.48 -17.79
CA LYS A 304 16.67 26.75 -18.67
C LYS A 304 16.29 25.29 -18.73
N ILE A 305 16.00 24.81 -19.93
CA ILE A 305 15.45 23.47 -20.18
C ILE A 305 16.46 22.67 -20.99
N HIS A 306 16.95 21.59 -20.40
CA HIS A 306 17.90 20.65 -21.03
C HIS A 306 17.28 19.26 -21.26
N SER A 307 16.03 19.04 -20.85
CA SER A 307 15.36 17.75 -21.04
C SER A 307 14.96 17.56 -22.50
N PRO A 308 15.07 16.34 -23.07
CA PRO A 308 14.73 16.07 -24.46
C PRO A 308 13.23 16.23 -24.77
N ASN A 309 12.39 16.17 -23.74
CA ASN A 309 10.97 16.46 -23.84
C ASN A 309 10.45 17.04 -22.52
N GLY A 310 9.28 17.68 -22.56
CA GLY A 310 8.65 18.25 -21.37
C GLY A 310 7.46 19.14 -21.70
N ILE A 311 6.90 19.76 -20.67
CA ILE A 311 5.74 20.65 -20.77
C ILE A 311 6.15 22.04 -20.31
N ILE A 312 5.77 23.04 -21.10
CA ILE A 312 5.97 24.45 -20.85
C ILE A 312 4.58 25.08 -20.71
N THR A 313 4.37 25.87 -19.66
CA THR A 313 3.11 26.56 -19.43
C THR A 313 3.34 28.04 -19.19
N SER A 314 2.38 28.87 -19.57
CA SER A 314 2.31 30.24 -19.10
C SER A 314 2.25 30.30 -17.56
N PRO A 315 2.69 31.40 -16.94
CA PRO A 315 2.58 31.57 -15.49
C PRO A 315 1.13 31.44 -15.03
N ASN A 316 0.91 30.81 -13.87
CA ASN A 316 -0.40 30.58 -13.25
C ASN A 316 -1.37 29.66 -14.02
N TRP A 317 -0.93 29.03 -15.13
CA TRP A 317 -1.75 28.04 -15.84
C TRP A 317 -2.25 26.94 -14.89
N PRO A 318 -3.51 26.48 -14.97
CA PRO A 318 -4.52 26.76 -16.02
C PRO A 318 -5.36 28.04 -15.78
N ASP A 319 -5.09 28.77 -14.71
CA ASP A 319 -5.73 30.05 -14.45
C ASP A 319 -5.10 31.17 -15.28
N LYS A 320 -5.68 32.37 -15.20
CA LYS A 320 -5.24 33.50 -16.00
C LYS A 320 -3.80 33.89 -15.66
N TYR A 321 -2.98 34.13 -16.69
CA TYR A 321 -1.63 34.63 -16.48
C TYR A 321 -1.65 36.03 -15.82
N PRO A 322 -0.61 36.44 -15.08
CA PRO A 322 -0.57 37.77 -14.47
C PRO A 322 -0.30 38.88 -15.50
N SER A 323 -0.73 40.11 -15.21
CA SER A 323 -0.41 41.31 -15.99
C SER A 323 1.05 41.74 -15.83
N ARG A 324 1.64 42.42 -16.82
CA ARG A 324 3.00 42.98 -16.80
C ARG A 324 4.08 41.94 -16.52
N LYS A 325 3.93 40.75 -17.11
CA LYS A 325 4.89 39.67 -16.97
C LYS A 325 5.73 39.53 -18.22
N GLU A 326 6.96 39.14 -17.98
CA GLU A 326 7.91 38.75 -19.00
C GLU A 326 8.56 37.46 -18.53
N CYS A 327 8.39 36.39 -19.29
CA CYS A 327 8.90 35.06 -18.96
C CYS A 327 9.62 34.46 -20.14
N THR A 328 10.76 33.83 -19.87
CA THR A 328 11.66 33.32 -20.89
C THR A 328 11.99 31.86 -20.64
N TRP A 329 12.08 31.10 -21.73
CA TRP A 329 12.50 29.71 -21.70
C TRP A 329 13.63 29.51 -22.71
N GLU A 330 14.78 29.08 -22.23
CA GLU A 330 15.93 28.68 -23.05
C GLU A 330 15.94 27.16 -23.15
N ILE A 331 15.49 26.62 -24.29
CA ILE A 331 15.44 25.19 -24.55
C ILE A 331 16.69 24.79 -25.33
N SER A 332 17.46 23.84 -24.79
CA SER A 332 18.64 23.27 -25.43
C SER A 332 18.50 21.75 -25.56
N ALA A 333 18.47 21.27 -26.79
CA ALA A 333 18.52 19.85 -27.14
C ALA A 333 19.97 19.40 -27.39
N THR A 334 20.15 18.08 -27.43
CA THR A 334 21.41 17.43 -27.79
C THR A 334 21.91 17.92 -29.17
N PRO A 335 23.21 18.23 -29.33
CA PRO A 335 23.76 18.69 -30.60
C PRO A 335 23.37 17.81 -31.79
N GLY A 336 23.07 18.47 -32.92
CA GLY A 336 22.58 17.83 -34.13
C GLY A 336 21.08 17.53 -34.13
N GLN A 337 20.39 17.58 -33.00
CA GLN A 337 18.93 17.45 -32.97
C GLN A 337 18.24 18.82 -33.06
N ARG A 338 16.92 18.83 -33.23
CA ARG A 338 16.09 20.04 -33.33
C ARG A 338 15.07 20.09 -32.22
N VAL A 339 14.74 21.31 -31.79
CA VAL A 339 13.65 21.52 -30.84
C VAL A 339 12.34 21.68 -31.60
N LYS A 340 11.33 20.88 -31.25
CA LYS A 340 9.94 21.01 -31.69
C LYS A 340 9.09 21.50 -30.52
N LEU A 341 8.22 22.46 -30.78
CA LEU A 341 7.24 23.00 -29.83
C LEU A 341 5.84 22.78 -30.39
N THR A 342 5.00 22.06 -29.65
CA THR A 342 3.61 21.75 -30.02
C THR A 342 2.67 22.30 -28.95
N PHE A 343 1.62 23.03 -29.34
CA PHE A 343 0.67 23.61 -28.38
C PHE A 343 -0.52 22.67 -28.15
N ASN A 344 -0.82 22.40 -26.88
CA ASN A 344 -2.00 21.63 -26.47
C ASN A 344 -3.17 22.57 -26.16
N GLU A 345 -2.88 23.68 -25.48
CA GLU A 345 -3.83 24.77 -25.22
C GLU A 345 -3.19 26.13 -25.49
N PHE A 346 -3.97 27.06 -26.04
CA PHE A 346 -3.50 28.40 -26.39
C PHE A 346 -4.64 29.42 -26.35
N GLU A 347 -4.61 30.31 -25.37
CA GLU A 347 -5.52 31.45 -25.21
C GLU A 347 -4.76 32.65 -24.64
N ILE A 348 -4.28 33.52 -25.51
CA ILE A 348 -3.64 34.81 -25.20
C ILE A 348 -4.53 35.92 -25.74
N GLU A 349 -4.42 37.15 -25.23
CA GLU A 349 -5.18 38.29 -25.74
C GLU A 349 -5.14 38.40 -27.28
N GLN A 350 -6.29 38.59 -27.90
CA GLN A 350 -6.41 38.66 -29.36
C GLN A 350 -6.06 40.07 -29.84
N HIS A 351 -5.08 40.17 -30.75
CA HIS A 351 -4.76 41.39 -31.47
C HIS A 351 -4.32 41.07 -32.91
N GLN A 352 -4.51 42.00 -33.86
CA GLN A 352 -4.19 41.78 -35.29
C GLN A 352 -2.69 41.54 -35.52
N GLU A 353 -1.84 42.28 -34.81
CA GLU A 353 -0.37 42.15 -34.89
C GLU A 353 0.28 41.62 -33.60
N CYS A 354 -0.54 41.05 -32.70
CA CYS A 354 -0.07 40.56 -31.39
C CYS A 354 0.75 41.61 -30.61
N ALA A 355 0.23 42.85 -30.56
CA ALA A 355 0.94 44.00 -30.00
C ALA A 355 0.77 44.13 -28.47
N TYR A 356 -0.27 43.49 -27.92
CA TYR A 356 -0.54 43.41 -26.49
C TYR A 356 0.16 42.16 -25.92
N ASP A 357 -0.60 41.24 -25.32
CA ASP A 357 -0.07 39.97 -24.85
C ASP A 357 0.33 39.06 -26.02
N HIS A 358 1.52 38.46 -25.96
CA HIS A 358 2.01 37.58 -27.01
C HIS A 358 3.14 36.66 -26.55
N LEU A 359 3.31 35.56 -27.29
CA LEU A 359 4.44 34.65 -27.17
C LEU A 359 5.31 34.76 -28.43
N GLU A 360 6.57 35.10 -28.25
CA GLU A 360 7.60 35.08 -29.29
C GLU A 360 8.41 33.78 -29.17
N VAL A 361 8.64 33.13 -30.31
CA VAL A 361 9.44 31.92 -30.40
C VAL A 361 10.57 32.19 -31.39
N PHE A 362 11.81 31.98 -30.95
CA PHE A 362 13.03 32.30 -31.69
C PHE A 362 13.82 31.03 -32.02
N ASP A 363 14.35 30.99 -33.25
CA ASP A 363 15.18 29.92 -33.79
C ASP A 363 16.64 30.06 -33.35
N GLY A 364 16.90 29.83 -32.06
CA GLY A 364 18.24 29.87 -31.50
C GLY A 364 18.24 30.14 -29.99
N GLU A 365 19.32 30.79 -29.53
CA GLU A 365 19.63 30.90 -28.10
C GLU A 365 19.11 32.15 -27.41
N SER A 366 18.63 33.15 -28.17
CA SER A 366 18.22 34.43 -27.57
C SER A 366 17.22 35.18 -28.44
N GLU A 367 16.71 36.30 -27.91
CA GLU A 367 15.87 37.28 -28.62
C GLU A 367 16.51 37.90 -29.88
N LYS A 368 17.82 37.71 -30.10
CA LYS A 368 18.53 38.17 -31.31
C LYS A 368 18.45 37.16 -32.46
N SER A 369 17.98 35.94 -32.20
CA SER A 369 17.84 34.89 -33.20
C SER A 369 16.65 35.17 -34.13
N PRO A 370 16.57 34.52 -35.31
CA PRO A 370 15.42 34.64 -36.21
C PRO A 370 14.11 34.25 -35.52
N ILE A 371 13.02 34.97 -35.76
CA ILE A 371 11.71 34.66 -35.17
C ILE A 371 11.04 33.54 -35.96
N LEU A 372 10.65 32.45 -35.27
CA LEU A 372 9.79 31.39 -35.81
C LEU A 372 8.32 31.78 -35.81
N GLY A 373 7.89 32.52 -34.78
CA GLY A 373 6.52 33.00 -34.69
C GLY A 373 6.29 33.99 -33.57
N ARG A 374 5.36 34.93 -33.80
CA ARG A 374 4.78 35.81 -32.79
C ARG A 374 3.30 35.46 -32.67
N LEU A 375 2.90 34.95 -31.52
CA LEU A 375 1.64 34.21 -31.35
C LEU A 375 0.75 34.91 -30.32
N CYS A 376 -0.54 35.06 -30.63
CA CYS A 376 -1.56 35.58 -29.74
C CYS A 376 -2.97 35.11 -30.18
N GLY A 377 -4.01 35.41 -29.39
CA GLY A 377 -5.36 34.95 -29.65
C GLY A 377 -5.67 33.55 -29.11
N ASN A 378 -6.71 32.92 -29.63
CA ASN A 378 -7.24 31.64 -29.14
C ASN A 378 -7.15 30.48 -30.14
N LYS A 379 -6.52 30.70 -31.30
CA LYS A 379 -6.26 29.64 -32.27
C LYS A 379 -4.99 28.90 -31.85
N ILE A 380 -5.08 27.58 -31.68
CA ILE A 380 -3.91 26.74 -31.43
C ILE A 380 -2.93 26.88 -32.60
N PRO A 381 -1.69 27.33 -32.37
CA PRO A 381 -0.67 27.47 -33.40
C PRO A 381 -0.22 26.12 -33.97
N ASP A 382 0.22 26.13 -35.23
CA ASP A 382 0.88 24.96 -35.82
C ASP A 382 2.21 24.67 -35.10
N PRO A 383 2.67 23.40 -35.06
CA PRO A 383 3.92 23.06 -34.41
C PRO A 383 5.11 23.85 -34.99
N LEU A 384 5.93 24.42 -34.11
CA LEU A 384 7.12 25.18 -34.49
C LEU A 384 8.35 24.31 -34.30
N ILE A 385 9.22 24.24 -35.32
CA ILE A 385 10.43 23.42 -35.30
C ILE A 385 11.63 24.32 -35.57
N ALA A 386 12.53 24.45 -34.59
CA ALA A 386 13.80 25.16 -34.74
C ALA A 386 14.67 24.52 -35.82
N THR A 387 15.56 25.26 -36.47
CA THR A 387 16.50 24.71 -37.46
C THR A 387 17.69 24.00 -36.80
N GLY A 388 18.01 24.36 -35.55
CA GLY A 388 19.06 23.74 -34.74
C GLY A 388 18.58 23.26 -33.37
N ASN A 389 19.54 22.99 -32.49
CA ASN A 389 19.33 22.38 -31.18
C ASN A 389 18.95 23.39 -30.08
N LYS A 390 18.68 24.65 -30.42
CA LYS A 390 18.30 25.70 -29.47
C LYS A 390 17.03 26.38 -29.90
N MET A 391 16.14 26.66 -28.95
CA MET A 391 14.94 27.44 -29.14
C MET A 391 14.73 28.35 -27.93
N PHE A 392 14.47 29.63 -28.17
CA PHE A 392 14.24 30.61 -27.12
C PHE A 392 12.79 31.10 -27.20
N LEU A 393 12.08 31.09 -26.08
CA LEU A 393 10.70 31.56 -25.98
C LEU A 393 10.66 32.79 -25.08
N ARG A 394 9.82 33.76 -25.43
CA ARG A 394 9.56 34.96 -24.63
C ARG A 394 8.07 35.26 -24.61
N PHE A 395 7.45 35.13 -23.45
CA PHE A 395 6.06 35.53 -23.21
C PHE A 395 6.02 36.90 -22.56
N ILE A 396 5.20 37.80 -23.11
CA ILE A 396 5.00 39.16 -22.59
C ILE A 396 3.51 39.39 -22.37
N SER A 397 3.14 39.96 -21.22
CA SER A 397 1.79 40.46 -20.95
C SER A 397 1.77 41.94 -20.57
N ASP A 398 0.73 42.65 -20.96
CA ASP A 398 0.53 44.07 -20.72
C ASP A 398 -0.26 44.33 -19.41
N ALA A 399 -0.77 45.55 -19.21
CA ALA A 399 -1.46 45.94 -17.99
C ALA A 399 -2.88 45.36 -17.83
N SER A 400 -3.50 44.78 -18.86
CA SER A 400 -4.91 44.40 -18.88
C SER A 400 -5.20 43.14 -19.71
N VAL A 401 -6.45 42.65 -19.65
CA VAL A 401 -6.97 41.55 -20.49
C VAL A 401 -6.18 40.22 -20.42
N GLN A 402 -6.06 39.67 -19.21
CA GLN A 402 -5.45 38.34 -19.05
C GLN A 402 -6.40 37.20 -19.44
N ARG A 403 -5.83 36.20 -20.11
CA ARG A 403 -6.46 34.94 -20.54
C ARG A 403 -5.79 33.75 -19.85
N LYS A 404 -6.24 32.52 -20.12
CA LYS A 404 -5.68 31.29 -19.52
C LYS A 404 -4.20 31.05 -19.87
N GLY A 405 -3.73 31.64 -20.97
CA GLY A 405 -2.37 31.49 -21.46
C GLY A 405 -2.20 30.23 -22.29
N PHE A 406 -1.11 29.50 -22.11
CA PHE A 406 -0.77 28.37 -22.97
C PHE A 406 -0.21 27.19 -22.19
N GLN A 407 -0.41 26.00 -22.75
CA GLN A 407 0.33 24.79 -22.42
C GLN A 407 0.89 24.23 -23.72
N ALA A 408 2.21 24.08 -23.78
CA ALA A 408 2.93 23.52 -24.91
C ALA A 408 3.80 22.34 -24.46
N THR A 409 3.98 21.37 -25.33
CA THR A 409 4.94 20.29 -25.17
C THR A 409 6.15 20.59 -26.05
N HIS A 410 7.34 20.56 -25.46
CA HIS A 410 8.58 20.56 -26.22
C HIS A 410 9.10 19.13 -26.37
N SER A 411 9.69 18.84 -27.51
CA SER A 411 10.31 17.55 -27.81
C SER A 411 11.50 17.73 -28.74
N THR A 412 12.46 16.85 -28.63
CA THR A 412 13.58 16.77 -29.57
C THR A 412 13.17 15.95 -30.79
N GLU A 413 13.44 16.48 -31.98
CA GLU A 413 13.21 15.82 -33.28
C GLU A 413 14.55 15.74 -34.02
N CYS A 414 14.81 14.62 -34.69
CA CYS A 414 16.07 14.41 -35.39
C CYS A 414 16.09 15.11 -36.76
N GLY A 415 17.28 15.17 -37.36
CA GLY A 415 17.52 15.83 -38.64
C GLY A 415 17.76 17.33 -38.51
N GLY A 416 17.86 18.03 -39.65
CA GLY A 416 18.03 19.48 -39.71
C GLY A 416 19.11 19.94 -40.67
N ARG A 417 19.35 21.27 -40.67
CA ARG A 417 20.41 21.88 -41.48
C ARG A 417 21.50 22.39 -40.54
N LEU A 418 22.67 21.77 -40.60
CA LEU A 418 23.79 22.06 -39.72
C LEU A 418 24.89 22.78 -40.48
N LYS A 419 25.43 23.86 -39.91
CA LYS A 419 26.58 24.57 -40.46
C LYS A 419 27.88 23.93 -39.97
N ALA A 420 28.66 23.39 -40.90
CA ALA A 420 30.01 22.92 -40.66
C ALA A 420 30.96 24.10 -40.43
N GLU A 421 31.82 23.99 -39.44
CA GLU A 421 32.79 25.02 -39.04
C GLU A 421 34.21 24.43 -39.03
N LEU A 422 35.22 25.30 -38.93
CA LEU A 422 36.62 24.87 -38.83
C LEU A 422 36.90 24.05 -37.56
N LYS A 423 36.08 24.21 -36.52
CA LYS A 423 36.14 23.39 -35.31
C LYS A 423 35.14 22.23 -35.46
N PRO A 424 35.55 20.99 -35.14
CA PRO A 424 34.63 19.86 -35.11
C PRO A 424 33.43 20.15 -34.21
N LYS A 425 32.25 19.70 -34.64
CA LYS A 425 31.00 19.78 -33.88
C LYS A 425 30.43 18.38 -33.76
N ASP A 426 29.86 18.09 -32.60
CA ASP A 426 29.26 16.79 -32.33
C ASP A 426 27.89 16.66 -33.00
N LEU A 427 27.66 15.50 -33.62
CA LEU A 427 26.38 15.05 -34.16
C LEU A 427 26.02 13.70 -33.52
N TYR A 428 24.84 13.65 -32.90
CA TYR A 428 24.35 12.44 -32.23
C TYR A 428 23.15 11.87 -32.97
N SER A 429 23.10 10.53 -33.09
CA SER A 429 21.97 9.81 -33.70
C SER A 429 20.62 10.12 -33.06
N HIS A 430 20.59 10.33 -31.74
CA HIS A 430 19.37 10.63 -30.98
C HIS A 430 19.69 11.44 -29.72
N ALA A 431 18.66 11.93 -29.02
CA ALA A 431 18.83 12.83 -27.89
C ALA A 431 19.45 12.19 -26.63
N GLN A 432 19.33 10.87 -26.47
CA GLN A 432 19.70 10.12 -25.27
C GLN A 432 20.90 9.18 -25.48
N VAL A 433 21.78 9.49 -26.44
CA VAL A 433 22.97 8.68 -26.72
C VAL A 433 23.78 8.49 -25.43
N GLY A 434 24.02 7.23 -25.07
CA GLY A 434 24.78 6.82 -23.89
C GLY A 434 23.91 6.33 -22.72
N ASP A 435 22.68 6.85 -22.60
CA ASP A 435 21.71 6.41 -21.59
C ASP A 435 20.77 5.33 -22.15
N ASN A 436 20.34 5.50 -23.40
CA ASN A 436 19.40 4.61 -24.09
C ASN A 436 19.90 4.26 -25.49
N ASN A 437 19.26 3.24 -26.08
CA ASN A 437 19.40 2.92 -27.49
C ASN A 437 18.57 3.89 -28.35
N TYR A 438 18.91 4.03 -29.63
CA TYR A 438 18.16 4.90 -30.53
C TYR A 438 16.68 4.47 -30.68
N PRO A 439 15.77 5.42 -31.00
CA PRO A 439 14.38 5.09 -31.27
C PRO A 439 14.22 4.19 -32.51
N VAL A 440 13.30 3.23 -32.44
CA VAL A 440 12.82 2.47 -33.60
C VAL A 440 11.95 3.35 -34.49
N GLN A 441 11.86 3.04 -35.78
CA GLN A 441 11.08 3.76 -36.80
C GLN A 441 11.48 5.23 -36.97
N ALA A 442 12.74 5.56 -36.71
CA ALA A 442 13.29 6.89 -36.90
C ALA A 442 13.73 7.07 -38.37
N ASP A 443 13.39 8.22 -38.95
CA ASP A 443 13.78 8.60 -40.31
C ASP A 443 14.35 10.02 -40.28
N CYS A 444 15.68 10.13 -40.21
CA CYS A 444 16.38 11.36 -39.89
C CYS A 444 17.27 11.82 -41.04
N ASP A 445 17.15 13.09 -41.44
CA ASP A 445 17.97 13.71 -42.48
C ASP A 445 18.72 14.93 -41.92
N TRP A 446 20.05 14.86 -41.86
CA TRP A 446 20.92 15.99 -41.51
C TRP A 446 21.68 16.48 -42.73
N LEU A 447 21.39 17.71 -43.15
CA LEU A 447 22.13 18.39 -44.20
C LEU A 447 23.26 19.21 -43.58
N LEU A 448 24.50 18.73 -43.74
CA LEU A 448 25.72 19.41 -43.31
C LEU A 448 26.19 20.34 -44.43
N VAL A 449 26.37 21.62 -44.13
CA VAL A 449 26.75 22.63 -45.13
C VAL A 449 27.97 23.41 -44.67
N ALA A 450 29.03 23.39 -45.48
CA ALA A 450 30.26 24.14 -45.28
C ALA A 450 30.16 25.56 -45.87
N GLU A 451 31.15 26.40 -45.58
CA GLU A 451 31.29 27.70 -46.24
C GLU A 451 31.68 27.52 -47.71
N ARG A 452 31.38 28.53 -48.53
CA ARG A 452 31.61 28.46 -49.98
C ARG A 452 33.07 28.12 -50.30
N GLY A 453 33.29 27.10 -51.12
CA GLY A 453 34.60 26.58 -51.51
C GLY A 453 35.27 25.63 -50.51
N ALA A 454 34.63 25.33 -49.38
CA ALA A 454 35.10 24.30 -48.44
C ALA A 454 34.33 22.98 -48.65
N ARG A 455 34.88 21.89 -48.11
CA ARG A 455 34.24 20.57 -48.05
C ARG A 455 33.89 20.20 -46.62
N VAL A 456 32.94 19.28 -46.46
CA VAL A 456 32.57 18.70 -45.18
C VAL A 456 33.43 17.46 -44.94
N GLU A 457 33.98 17.36 -43.74
CA GLU A 457 34.65 16.19 -43.20
C GLU A 457 33.78 15.63 -42.08
N LEU A 458 33.45 14.34 -42.15
CA LEU A 458 32.63 13.64 -41.17
C LEU A 458 33.42 12.45 -40.60
N MET A 459 33.50 12.37 -39.28
CA MET A 459 34.27 11.35 -38.59
C MET A 459 33.48 10.74 -37.44
N PHE A 460 33.21 9.44 -37.51
CA PHE A 460 32.49 8.76 -36.44
C PHE A 460 33.44 8.44 -35.29
N GLN A 461 33.12 8.91 -34.08
CA GLN A 461 33.82 8.52 -32.86
C GLN A 461 33.28 7.20 -32.31
N THR A 462 31.96 7.05 -32.33
CA THR A 462 31.27 5.81 -31.98
C THR A 462 30.23 5.48 -33.02
N PHE A 463 30.05 4.19 -33.31
CA PHE A 463 29.10 3.70 -34.30
C PHE A 463 28.65 2.28 -33.91
N GLU A 464 27.42 2.18 -33.42
CA GLU A 464 26.76 0.93 -33.06
C GLU A 464 25.33 0.97 -33.60
N VAL A 465 25.16 0.50 -34.84
CA VAL A 465 23.87 0.35 -35.53
C VAL A 465 23.62 -1.15 -35.70
N GLU A 466 22.37 -1.59 -35.83
CA GLU A 466 22.05 -3.01 -36.03
C GLU A 466 22.92 -3.63 -37.15
N GLU A 467 23.45 -4.82 -36.91
CA GLU A 467 24.33 -5.50 -37.85
C GLU A 467 23.53 -6.46 -38.74
N GLU A 468 23.63 -6.25 -40.05
CA GLU A 468 22.96 -7.07 -41.07
C GLU A 468 23.86 -7.12 -42.32
N ALA A 469 23.77 -8.19 -43.12
CA ALA A 469 24.69 -8.43 -44.23
C ALA A 469 24.61 -7.36 -45.35
N ASP A 470 23.42 -6.82 -45.59
CA ASP A 470 23.14 -5.83 -46.62
C ASP A 470 22.76 -4.45 -46.04
N CYS A 471 22.84 -4.28 -44.71
CA CYS A 471 22.34 -3.11 -43.99
C CYS A 471 20.90 -2.74 -44.37
N GLY A 472 20.01 -3.75 -44.38
CA GLY A 472 18.62 -3.62 -44.79
C GLY A 472 17.65 -3.11 -43.70
N TYR A 473 17.99 -3.31 -42.43
CA TYR A 473 17.17 -2.92 -41.28
C TYR A 473 17.49 -1.48 -40.86
N ASP A 474 18.46 -1.32 -39.95
CA ASP A 474 18.97 -0.01 -39.53
C ASP A 474 20.24 0.37 -40.29
N TYR A 475 20.32 1.61 -40.75
CA TYR A 475 21.49 2.07 -41.50
C TYR A 475 21.68 3.58 -41.49
N VAL A 476 22.94 3.99 -41.69
CA VAL A 476 23.33 5.36 -42.04
C VAL A 476 23.72 5.41 -43.50
N GLU A 477 23.09 6.26 -44.29
CA GLU A 477 23.46 6.57 -45.67
C GLU A 477 24.01 7.99 -45.80
N LEU A 478 25.07 8.13 -46.60
CA LEU A 478 25.70 9.42 -46.87
C LEU A 478 25.61 9.76 -48.34
N PHE A 479 25.24 11.00 -48.65
CA PHE A 479 25.15 11.52 -50.00
C PHE A 479 25.95 12.81 -50.15
N ASP A 480 26.78 12.89 -51.19
CA ASP A 480 27.62 14.05 -51.52
C ASP A 480 26.81 15.11 -52.27
N GLY A 481 25.94 15.81 -51.53
CA GLY A 481 25.02 16.78 -52.09
C GLY A 481 23.98 17.27 -51.09
N HIS A 482 22.92 17.88 -51.61
CA HIS A 482 21.87 18.51 -50.79
C HIS A 482 20.68 17.59 -50.49
N ASP A 483 20.53 16.50 -51.23
CA ASP A 483 19.39 15.59 -51.17
C ASP A 483 19.81 14.15 -51.53
N LYS A 484 18.88 13.20 -51.40
CA LYS A 484 19.09 11.77 -51.64
C LYS A 484 19.27 11.41 -53.13
N THR A 485 19.16 12.38 -54.06
CA THR A 485 19.42 12.18 -55.49
C THR A 485 20.90 12.35 -55.85
N ALA A 486 21.70 12.90 -54.92
CA ALA A 486 23.13 13.07 -55.08
C ALA A 486 23.90 11.74 -55.03
N VAL A 487 25.21 11.80 -55.30
CA VAL A 487 26.07 10.60 -55.31
C VAL A 487 26.13 10.00 -53.90
N ARG A 488 25.67 8.75 -53.76
CA ARG A 488 25.77 8.01 -52.50
C ARG A 488 27.23 7.62 -52.24
N LEU A 489 27.77 8.11 -51.13
CA LEU A 489 29.13 7.79 -50.66
C LEU A 489 29.19 6.42 -49.99
N GLY A 490 28.12 6.01 -49.31
CA GLY A 490 28.03 4.69 -48.70
C GLY A 490 26.76 4.48 -47.89
N ARG A 491 26.53 3.22 -47.52
CA ARG A 491 25.53 2.76 -46.56
C ARG A 491 26.28 1.96 -45.50
N PHE A 492 26.03 2.28 -44.23
CA PHE A 492 26.80 1.77 -43.10
C PHE A 492 25.86 1.24 -42.01
N CYS A 493 26.21 0.11 -41.43
CA CYS A 493 25.53 -0.51 -40.29
C CYS A 493 26.54 -1.37 -39.49
N GLY A 494 26.10 -1.99 -38.40
CA GLY A 494 26.96 -2.79 -37.52
C GLY A 494 27.75 -1.98 -36.49
N SER A 495 28.83 -2.60 -35.97
CA SER A 495 29.63 -2.07 -34.86
C SER A 495 31.04 -1.67 -35.29
N GLY A 496 31.43 -0.43 -34.99
CA GLY A 496 32.74 0.14 -35.29
C GLY A 496 32.65 1.32 -36.25
N PRO A 497 33.40 2.42 -36.02
CA PRO A 497 33.31 3.61 -36.85
C PRO A 497 33.81 3.33 -38.29
N PRO A 498 33.10 3.79 -39.33
CA PRO A 498 33.60 3.73 -40.70
C PRO A 498 34.83 4.64 -40.89
N GLU A 499 35.55 4.46 -42.00
CA GLU A 499 36.65 5.35 -42.38
C GLU A 499 36.17 6.80 -42.57
N GLU A 500 37.08 7.76 -42.43
CA GLU A 500 36.78 9.19 -42.58
C GLU A 500 36.15 9.51 -43.94
N ILE A 501 35.05 10.25 -43.91
CA ILE A 501 34.25 10.59 -45.11
C ILE A 501 34.40 12.07 -45.43
N TYR A 502 34.68 12.35 -46.71
CA TYR A 502 34.82 13.70 -47.23
C TYR A 502 33.80 13.94 -48.35
N SER A 503 33.11 15.07 -48.30
CA SER A 503 32.31 15.52 -49.45
C SER A 503 33.23 16.05 -50.57
N ALA A 504 32.81 15.94 -51.84
CA ALA A 504 33.48 16.61 -52.95
C ALA A 504 33.08 18.09 -53.04
N GLY A 505 31.86 18.42 -52.58
CA GLY A 505 31.31 19.77 -52.58
C GLY A 505 31.11 20.37 -51.18
N GLU A 506 30.33 21.44 -51.14
CA GLU A 506 30.03 22.23 -49.92
C GLU A 506 28.98 21.57 -49.01
N SER A 507 28.42 20.42 -49.40
CA SER A 507 27.28 19.80 -48.73
C SER A 507 27.44 18.29 -48.60
N LEU A 508 27.04 17.75 -47.45
CA LEU A 508 26.92 16.32 -47.18
C LEU A 508 25.57 16.06 -46.53
N LEU A 509 24.77 15.16 -47.09
CA LEU A 509 23.53 14.70 -46.46
C LEU A 509 23.79 13.38 -45.73
N LEU A 510 23.48 13.35 -44.43
CA LEU A 510 23.43 12.14 -43.62
C LEU A 510 21.98 11.72 -43.40
N HIS A 511 21.66 10.52 -43.83
CA HIS A 511 20.37 9.88 -43.65
C HIS A 511 20.50 8.73 -42.65
N PHE A 512 19.73 8.72 -41.56
CA PHE A 512 19.67 7.61 -40.61
C PHE A 512 18.25 7.06 -40.59
N HIS A 513 18.13 5.76 -40.85
CA HIS A 513 16.87 5.04 -40.89
C HIS A 513 16.92 3.88 -39.91
N THR A 514 15.83 3.68 -39.15
CA THR A 514 15.66 2.52 -38.27
C THR A 514 14.33 1.81 -38.50
N ASP A 515 14.30 0.49 -38.35
CA ASP A 515 13.11 -0.33 -38.49
C ASP A 515 12.30 -0.42 -37.18
N ASP A 516 11.30 -1.29 -37.08
CA ASP A 516 10.45 -1.44 -35.90
C ASP A 516 11.01 -2.37 -34.81
N THR A 517 12.22 -2.89 -35.01
CA THR A 517 12.89 -3.84 -34.12
C THR A 517 14.31 -3.40 -33.75
N ILE A 518 14.97 -4.22 -32.92
CA ILE A 518 16.39 -4.19 -32.50
C ILE A 518 17.10 -2.81 -32.61
N SER A 519 17.04 -2.01 -31.54
CA SER A 519 17.88 -0.82 -31.45
C SER A 519 19.20 -1.04 -30.69
N LYS A 520 20.22 -0.24 -31.02
CA LYS A 520 21.56 -0.22 -30.41
C LYS A 520 21.92 1.19 -29.91
N LYS A 521 23.15 1.42 -29.46
CA LYS A 521 23.56 2.73 -28.90
C LYS A 521 23.59 3.88 -29.92
N GLY A 522 23.62 3.56 -31.22
CA GLY A 522 23.67 4.54 -32.30
C GLY A 522 25.07 5.09 -32.52
N PHE A 523 25.15 6.33 -32.99
CA PHE A 523 26.41 6.96 -33.35
C PHE A 523 26.61 8.34 -32.72
N HIS A 524 27.89 8.70 -32.60
CA HIS A 524 28.42 10.03 -32.32
C HIS A 524 29.47 10.35 -33.39
N ALA A 525 29.18 11.37 -34.20
CA ALA A 525 29.97 11.79 -35.36
C ALA A 525 30.42 13.24 -35.25
#